data_AF-A0A0W0VX32-F1
#
_entry.id   AF-A0A0W0VX32-F1
#
_cell.length_a   1.000
_cell.length_b   1.000
_cell.length_c   1.000
_cell.angle_alpha   90.00
_cell.angle_beta   90.00
_cell.angle_gamma   90.00
#
_symmetry.space_group_name_H-M   'P 1'
#
loop_
_entity.id
_entity.type
_entity.pdbx_description
1 polymer ?
#
loop_
_entity_poly.entity_id
_entity_poly.type
_entity_poly.pdbx_seq_one_letter_code
_entity_poly.pdbx_strand_id
1 'polypeptide(L)'
;MTHLVSDLMGTAPKTESGAIDLTKAERIAEGGTHVLYRFPDAPYVIKVMKQNPNREELDELAKKYAVLYECFDTDGKQRCIREQHVTLSVQLPGKEPYNAALSLVPYENCFKAKVKFDFKIEPAELDPYLMEHNNALFHRLNSTLMGKGSSELCWDLNEYGKIDARIGPILQRLESDPQLVGTMTEFLNHYRDFYQKTNIILDAMGFENILFFQDEQGDWQFKIGSVIKHDTGKYTNELFDELRAGRTVDLNQFFNFTHAYFSPANIRAVNACAMKLSLEPVINDVAIDSNDLLKLSHALSVPERMLAYARHGDFESTDKLLCDNKSTLSFSLRDFWAYSLIADEYIQHGQSPEAIKHYLDIVSQLPITFPENEEDAKRVLDAKTAMRDRQIVHNKKMMLHDELKTTLGKSKFSFWSSPTPANETPSQTETMTLN
;
A
#
# COMPACT_ATOMS: atom_id res chain seq x y z
N MET A 1 35.28 0.57 -9.57
CA MET A 1 33.99 0.47 -8.83
C MET A 1 34.17 -0.04 -7.40
N THR A 2 35.09 -0.98 -7.13
CA THR A 2 35.44 -1.48 -5.77
C THR A 2 35.95 -0.42 -4.79
N HIS A 3 36.55 0.68 -5.27
CA HIS A 3 37.10 1.73 -4.40
C HIS A 3 36.02 2.54 -3.66
N LEU A 4 34.88 2.86 -4.28
CA LEU A 4 33.85 3.71 -3.66
C LEU A 4 33.18 3.03 -2.45
N VAL A 5 32.94 1.72 -2.52
CA VAL A 5 32.43 0.91 -1.39
C VAL A 5 33.42 0.91 -0.23
N SER A 6 34.70 0.67 -0.54
CA SER A 6 35.78 0.63 0.45
C SER A 6 35.92 1.98 1.17
N ASP A 7 35.83 3.08 0.42
CA ASP A 7 36.01 4.43 0.96
C ASP A 7 34.80 4.85 1.81
N LEU A 8 33.57 4.60 1.36
CA LEU A 8 32.35 4.89 2.13
C LEU A 8 32.24 3.97 3.36
N MET A 9 32.60 2.68 3.25
CA MET A 9 32.59 1.74 4.38
C MET A 9 33.71 1.96 5.39
N GLY A 10 34.80 2.61 5.00
CA GLY A 10 35.83 3.07 5.94
C GLY A 10 35.29 4.08 6.95
N THR A 11 34.22 4.81 6.61
CA THR A 11 33.61 5.80 7.52
C THR A 11 32.59 5.22 8.49
N ALA A 12 32.11 3.99 8.26
CA ALA A 12 31.10 3.39 9.13
C ALA A 12 31.72 3.02 10.49
N PRO A 13 31.11 3.41 11.62
CA PRO A 13 31.52 2.95 12.94
C PRO A 13 31.70 1.43 12.99
N LYS A 14 32.81 0.98 13.59
CA LYS A 14 33.13 -0.43 13.76
C LYS A 14 33.18 -0.81 15.24
N THR A 15 32.85 -2.07 15.52
CA THR A 15 33.10 -2.72 16.80
C THR A 15 34.61 -3.03 16.95
N GLU A 16 35.04 -3.45 18.13
CA GLU A 16 36.41 -3.93 18.35
C GLU A 16 36.74 -5.17 17.48
N SER A 17 35.74 -5.99 17.17
CA SER A 17 35.86 -7.14 16.26
C SER A 17 35.86 -6.76 14.77
N GLY A 18 35.74 -5.47 14.43
CA GLY A 18 35.73 -4.97 13.05
C GLY A 18 34.38 -5.08 12.34
N ALA A 19 33.31 -5.49 13.03
CA ALA A 19 31.95 -5.50 12.48
C ALA A 19 31.41 -4.07 12.33
N ILE A 20 30.53 -3.81 11.37
CA ILE A 20 29.79 -2.55 11.29
C ILE A 20 28.86 -2.46 12.51
N ASP A 21 29.07 -1.43 13.33
CA ASP A 21 28.35 -1.24 14.57
C ASP A 21 27.02 -0.50 14.32
N LEU A 22 26.00 -1.25 13.86
CA LEU A 22 24.66 -0.69 13.60
C LEU A 22 23.91 -0.35 14.89
N THR A 23 24.47 -0.63 16.08
CA THR A 23 23.91 -0.13 17.35
C THR A 23 24.03 1.39 17.48
N LYS A 24 24.95 2.00 16.71
CA LYS A 24 25.15 3.45 16.62
C LYS A 24 24.39 4.09 15.45
N ALA A 25 23.64 3.31 14.67
CA ALA A 25 22.83 3.80 13.57
C ALA A 25 21.36 3.94 14.00
N GLU A 26 20.68 4.92 13.43
CA GLU A 26 19.23 5.02 13.52
C GLU A 26 18.59 4.04 12.52
N ARG A 27 17.62 3.26 12.98
CA ARG A 27 16.74 2.49 12.11
C ARG A 27 15.70 3.44 11.52
N ILE A 28 15.94 3.89 10.29
CA ILE A 28 15.12 4.93 9.65
C ILE A 28 13.89 4.37 8.93
N ALA A 29 13.92 3.10 8.53
CA ALA A 29 12.79 2.43 7.89
C ALA A 29 12.93 0.91 7.91
N GLU A 30 11.83 0.22 7.62
CA GLU A 30 11.80 -1.22 7.36
C GLU A 30 10.92 -1.48 6.14
N GLY A 31 11.47 -2.17 5.15
CA GLY A 31 10.73 -2.67 3.99
C GLY A 31 10.43 -4.16 4.10
N GLY A 32 9.80 -4.74 3.07
CA GLY A 32 9.50 -6.18 3.04
C GLY A 32 10.75 -7.07 3.06
N THR A 33 11.84 -6.62 2.42
CA THR A 33 13.07 -7.40 2.23
C THR A 33 14.28 -6.86 3.00
N HIS A 34 14.20 -5.63 3.52
CA HIS A 34 15.35 -4.94 4.13
C HIS A 34 14.95 -4.15 5.37
N VAL A 35 15.94 -3.92 6.24
CA VAL A 35 15.87 -2.93 7.33
C VAL A 35 16.91 -1.85 7.03
N LEU A 36 16.48 -0.58 7.07
CA LEU A 36 17.31 0.56 6.68
C LEU A 36 17.91 1.22 7.90
N TYR A 37 19.23 1.37 7.89
CA TYR A 37 20.01 2.01 8.92
C TYR A 37 20.76 3.21 8.37
N ARG A 38 20.84 4.28 9.16
CA ARG A 38 21.62 5.46 8.82
C ARG A 38 22.40 5.94 10.03
N PHE A 39 23.70 6.13 9.86
CA PHE A 39 24.52 6.82 10.85
C PHE A 39 24.24 8.33 10.80
N PRO A 40 24.35 9.05 11.93
CA PRO A 40 24.29 10.50 11.95
C PRO A 40 25.21 11.10 10.87
N ASP A 41 24.67 12.03 10.08
CA ASP A 41 25.36 12.74 9.00
C ASP A 41 25.97 11.89 7.88
N ALA A 42 25.71 10.57 7.84
CA ALA A 42 26.21 9.73 6.77
C ALA A 42 25.58 10.12 5.42
N PRO A 43 26.38 10.19 4.33
CA PRO A 43 25.90 10.44 2.98
C PRO A 43 25.33 9.18 2.31
N TYR A 44 25.10 8.12 3.09
CA TYR A 44 24.58 6.83 2.62
C TYR A 44 23.63 6.21 3.65
N VAL A 45 22.83 5.27 3.15
CA VAL A 45 21.95 4.38 3.91
C VAL A 45 22.48 2.95 3.76
N ILE A 46 22.49 2.21 4.86
CA ILE A 46 22.78 0.77 4.86
C ILE A 46 21.46 0.03 4.86
N LYS A 47 21.19 -0.75 3.81
CA LYS A 47 20.03 -1.64 3.72
C LYS A 47 20.46 -3.04 4.09
N VAL A 48 20.16 -3.48 5.31
CA VAL A 48 20.45 -4.86 5.74
C VAL A 48 19.33 -5.76 5.24
N MET A 49 19.67 -6.82 4.50
CA MET A 49 18.67 -7.77 4.00
C MET A 49 18.11 -8.60 5.16
N LYS A 50 16.79 -8.80 5.19
CA LYS A 50 16.13 -9.65 6.21
C LYS A 50 16.46 -11.12 6.01
N GLN A 51 16.56 -11.52 4.74
CA GLN A 51 17.13 -12.80 4.33
C GLN A 51 18.62 -12.60 4.12
N ASN A 52 19.43 -13.64 4.37
CA ASN A 52 20.87 -13.59 4.18
C ASN A 52 21.25 -14.41 2.94
N PRO A 53 21.02 -13.88 1.72
CA PRO A 53 21.33 -14.59 0.49
C PRO A 53 22.81 -14.94 0.40
N ASN A 54 23.08 -16.05 -0.28
CA ASN A 54 24.44 -16.48 -0.54
C ASN A 54 25.07 -15.61 -1.66
N ARG A 55 26.37 -15.83 -1.91
CA ARG A 55 27.12 -15.05 -2.89
C ARG A 55 26.57 -15.18 -4.32
N GLU A 56 26.14 -16.38 -4.71
CA GLU A 56 25.63 -16.63 -6.07
C GLU A 56 24.33 -15.86 -6.31
N GLU A 57 23.43 -15.87 -5.32
CA GLU A 57 22.17 -15.09 -5.35
C GLU A 57 22.44 -13.58 -5.42
N LEU A 58 23.45 -13.08 -4.70
CA LEU A 58 23.86 -11.68 -4.78
C LEU A 58 24.49 -11.32 -6.13
N ASP A 59 25.30 -12.21 -6.70
CA ASP A 59 25.90 -12.03 -8.03
C ASP A 59 24.82 -12.02 -9.13
N GLU A 60 23.78 -12.84 -9.00
CA GLU A 60 22.61 -12.81 -9.88
C GLU A 60 21.80 -11.51 -9.74
N LEU A 61 21.57 -11.05 -8.50
CA LEU A 61 20.90 -9.78 -8.25
C LEU A 61 21.70 -8.61 -8.86
N ALA A 62 23.02 -8.61 -8.71
CA ALA A 62 23.91 -7.61 -9.30
C ALA A 62 23.83 -7.58 -10.84
N LYS A 63 23.72 -8.74 -11.50
CA LYS A 63 23.50 -8.82 -12.95
C LYS A 63 22.18 -8.17 -13.37
N LYS A 64 21.10 -8.42 -12.63
CA LYS A 64 19.78 -7.81 -12.91
C LYS A 64 19.84 -6.28 -12.76
N TYR A 65 20.48 -5.78 -11.70
CA TYR A 65 20.70 -4.35 -11.52
C TYR A 65 21.61 -3.74 -12.59
N ALA A 66 22.60 -4.47 -13.10
CA ALA A 66 23.44 -3.98 -14.19
C ALA A 66 22.61 -3.69 -15.45
N VAL A 67 21.66 -4.56 -15.79
CA VAL A 67 20.73 -4.32 -16.92
C VAL A 67 19.81 -3.13 -16.64
N LEU A 68 19.34 -2.97 -15.39
CA LEU A 68 18.56 -1.80 -14.99
C LEU A 68 19.35 -0.49 -15.23
N TYR A 69 20.59 -0.43 -14.75
CA TYR A 69 21.45 0.75 -14.94
C TYR A 69 21.74 1.01 -16.42
N GLU A 70 21.95 -0.05 -17.21
CA GLU A 70 22.15 0.09 -18.66
C GLU A 70 20.92 0.71 -19.36
N CYS A 71 19.71 0.32 -18.97
CA CYS A 71 18.49 0.78 -19.61
C CYS A 71 18.06 2.18 -19.15
N PHE A 72 18.34 2.53 -17.89
CA PHE A 72 17.84 3.77 -17.30
C PHE A 72 18.90 4.87 -17.14
N ASP A 73 20.18 4.56 -16.93
CA ASP A 73 21.26 5.55 -16.83
C ASP A 73 21.81 5.94 -18.23
N THR A 74 20.93 6.23 -19.17
CA THR A 74 21.28 6.61 -20.56
C THR A 74 21.59 8.11 -20.65
N ASP A 75 22.35 8.50 -21.67
CA ASP A 75 22.70 9.91 -21.95
C ASP A 75 23.33 10.68 -20.78
N GLY A 76 23.97 9.97 -19.86
CA GLY A 76 24.58 10.54 -18.64
C GLY A 76 23.57 10.95 -17.56
N LYS A 77 22.27 10.73 -17.77
CA LYS A 77 21.23 10.99 -16.77
C LYS A 77 21.23 9.84 -15.77
N GLN A 78 21.76 10.06 -14.58
CA GLN A 78 21.81 9.04 -13.51
C GLN A 78 20.42 8.81 -12.93
N ARG A 79 19.57 8.04 -13.60
CA ARG A 79 18.17 7.74 -13.23
C ARG A 79 18.05 6.67 -12.16
N CYS A 80 19.08 5.89 -11.91
CA CYS A 80 19.05 4.81 -10.92
C CYS A 80 19.83 5.16 -9.64
N ILE A 81 19.26 4.77 -8.51
CA ILE A 81 19.99 4.65 -7.26
C ILE A 81 20.87 3.42 -7.35
N ARG A 82 22.19 3.62 -7.24
CA ARG A 82 23.15 2.51 -7.35
C ARG A 82 23.28 1.77 -6.05
N GLU A 83 22.68 0.58 -6.01
CA GLU A 83 22.79 -0.34 -4.88
C GLU A 83 24.02 -1.23 -5.05
N GLN A 84 24.89 -1.21 -4.04
CA GLN A 84 26.10 -2.04 -4.00
C GLN A 84 25.92 -3.13 -2.95
N HIS A 85 25.65 -4.35 -3.42
CA HIS A 85 25.39 -5.51 -2.58
C HIS A 85 26.70 -6.17 -2.14
N VAL A 86 26.86 -6.40 -0.83
CA VAL A 86 28.03 -7.03 -0.21
C VAL A 86 27.63 -7.85 1.02
N THR A 87 28.42 -8.85 1.37
CA THR A 87 28.30 -9.55 2.66
C THR A 87 29.37 -9.03 3.61
N LEU A 88 28.96 -8.47 4.75
CA LEU A 88 29.86 -7.93 5.77
C LEU A 88 29.39 -8.31 7.18
N SER A 89 30.33 -8.36 8.12
CA SER A 89 30.00 -8.53 9.53
C SER A 89 29.33 -7.27 10.07
N VAL A 90 28.17 -7.43 10.71
CA VAL A 90 27.35 -6.36 11.32
C VAL A 90 26.99 -6.73 12.75
N GLN A 91 26.83 -5.72 13.61
CA GLN A 91 26.25 -5.87 14.95
C GLN A 91 24.96 -5.07 15.05
N LEU A 92 23.83 -5.75 15.28
CA LEU A 92 22.54 -5.13 15.53
C LEU A 92 22.28 -4.93 17.04
N PRO A 93 21.42 -3.98 17.44
CA PRO A 93 21.01 -3.84 18.84
C PRO A 93 20.52 -5.17 19.43
N GLY A 94 21.13 -5.60 20.54
CA GLY A 94 20.76 -6.84 21.24
C GLY A 94 21.17 -8.13 20.55
N LYS A 95 22.04 -8.09 19.52
CA LYS A 95 22.56 -9.28 18.83
C LYS A 95 24.09 -9.31 18.83
N GLU A 96 24.63 -10.52 18.87
CA GLU A 96 26.05 -10.76 18.61
C GLU A 96 26.40 -10.44 17.15
N PRO A 97 27.66 -10.06 16.84
CA PRO A 97 28.09 -9.82 15.46
C PRO A 97 27.89 -11.04 14.55
N TYR A 98 27.38 -10.82 13.34
CA TYR A 98 27.19 -11.86 12.33
C TYR A 98 27.35 -11.32 10.91
N ASN A 99 27.64 -12.20 9.94
CA ASN A 99 27.72 -11.80 8.54
C ASN A 99 26.32 -11.62 7.95
N ALA A 100 26.03 -10.44 7.43
CA ALA A 100 24.79 -10.11 6.75
C ALA A 100 25.05 -9.63 5.32
N ALA A 101 24.19 -10.04 4.40
CA ALA A 101 24.03 -9.38 3.13
C ALA A 101 23.42 -7.99 3.36
N LEU A 102 24.05 -6.97 2.78
CA LEU A 102 23.59 -5.60 2.84
C LEU A 102 23.84 -4.91 1.50
N SER A 103 23.11 -3.82 1.26
CA SER A 103 23.44 -2.87 0.22
C SER A 103 23.71 -1.48 0.77
N LEU A 104 24.66 -0.80 0.14
CA LEU A 104 24.95 0.60 0.40
C LEU A 104 24.30 1.44 -0.67
N VAL A 105 23.62 2.48 -0.22
CA VAL A 105 22.82 3.34 -1.07
C VAL A 105 23.14 4.80 -0.78
N PRO A 106 23.54 5.61 -1.79
CA PRO A 106 23.72 7.04 -1.61
C PRO A 106 22.44 7.72 -1.12
N TYR A 107 22.58 8.64 -0.18
CA TYR A 107 21.45 9.45 0.27
C TYR A 107 21.27 10.65 -0.67
N GLU A 108 20.37 10.52 -1.64
CA GLU A 108 20.18 11.51 -2.70
C GLU A 108 19.26 12.67 -2.30
N ASN A 109 19.51 13.86 -2.87
CA ASN A 109 18.71 15.06 -2.58
C ASN A 109 17.28 14.99 -3.13
N CYS A 110 16.99 14.12 -4.11
CA CYS A 110 15.64 13.95 -4.68
C CYS A 110 14.60 13.57 -3.61
N PHE A 111 15.00 12.84 -2.57
CA PHE A 111 14.13 12.51 -1.44
C PHE A 111 13.67 13.74 -0.64
N LYS A 112 14.36 14.87 -0.76
CA LYS A 112 14.01 16.15 -0.14
C LYS A 112 13.30 17.12 -1.08
N ALA A 113 13.03 16.72 -2.32
CA ALA A 113 12.37 17.58 -3.29
C ALA A 113 10.99 18.03 -2.78
N LYS A 114 10.68 19.32 -2.96
CA LYS A 114 9.41 19.91 -2.50
C LYS A 114 8.22 19.43 -3.32
N VAL A 115 8.41 19.30 -4.63
CA VAL A 115 7.40 18.81 -5.57
C VAL A 115 7.87 17.45 -6.05
N LYS A 116 7.16 16.41 -5.60
CA LYS A 116 7.43 15.02 -5.97
C LYS A 116 6.17 14.17 -5.84
N PHE A 117 6.14 13.06 -6.56
CA PHE A 117 5.14 12.02 -6.40
C PHE A 117 5.76 10.65 -6.68
N ASP A 118 5.22 9.63 -6.03
CA ASP A 118 5.64 8.25 -6.21
C ASP A 118 4.77 7.62 -7.31
N PHE A 119 5.39 6.93 -8.27
CA PHE A 119 4.65 6.04 -9.16
C PHE A 119 4.40 4.76 -8.37
N LYS A 120 3.33 4.80 -7.58
CA LYS A 120 2.92 3.72 -6.70
C LYS A 120 1.53 3.25 -7.07
N ILE A 121 1.33 1.93 -7.11
CA ILE A 121 0.03 1.33 -7.39
C ILE A 121 -0.76 1.05 -6.12
N GLU A 122 -2.08 0.97 -6.27
CA GLU A 122 -3.01 0.41 -5.29
C GLU A 122 -3.82 -0.70 -5.96
N PRO A 123 -3.46 -1.99 -5.75
CA PRO A 123 -4.11 -3.11 -6.41
C PRO A 123 -5.60 -3.21 -6.07
N ALA A 124 -6.46 -2.97 -7.05
CA ALA A 124 -7.91 -3.10 -6.89
C ALA A 124 -8.33 -4.53 -6.56
N GLU A 125 -7.58 -5.54 -6.96
CA GLU A 125 -7.84 -6.95 -6.67
C GLU A 125 -7.74 -7.29 -5.18
N LEU A 126 -7.09 -6.42 -4.38
CA LEU A 126 -7.08 -6.53 -2.92
C LEU A 126 -8.27 -5.82 -2.26
N ASP A 127 -9.18 -5.29 -3.07
CA ASP A 127 -10.38 -4.57 -2.64
C ASP A 127 -11.63 -5.14 -3.37
N PRO A 128 -12.24 -6.20 -2.80
CA PRO A 128 -13.48 -6.77 -3.33
C PRO A 128 -14.60 -5.74 -3.55
N TYR A 129 -14.71 -4.72 -2.70
CA TYR A 129 -15.73 -3.69 -2.87
C TYR A 129 -15.51 -2.94 -4.19
N LEU A 130 -14.28 -2.50 -4.47
CA LEU A 130 -13.95 -1.84 -5.73
C LEU A 130 -14.20 -2.74 -6.93
N MET A 131 -13.79 -4.01 -6.84
CA MET A 131 -13.95 -5.00 -7.91
C MET A 131 -15.43 -5.26 -8.23
N GLU A 132 -16.29 -5.36 -7.22
CA GLU A 132 -17.72 -5.60 -7.37
C GLU A 132 -18.45 -4.36 -7.93
N HIS A 133 -18.21 -3.19 -7.33
CA HIS A 133 -18.92 -1.96 -7.65
C HIS A 133 -18.45 -1.32 -8.97
N ASN A 134 -17.24 -1.65 -9.42
CA ASN A 134 -16.68 -1.16 -10.68
C ASN A 134 -16.38 -2.28 -11.68
N ASN A 135 -17.01 -3.45 -11.54
CA ASN A 135 -16.70 -4.65 -12.35
C ASN A 135 -16.67 -4.36 -13.87
N ALA A 136 -17.69 -3.68 -14.40
CA ALA A 136 -17.77 -3.37 -15.84
C ALA A 136 -16.65 -2.45 -16.32
N LEU A 137 -16.23 -1.50 -15.48
CA LEU A 137 -15.09 -0.63 -15.76
C LEU A 137 -13.80 -1.45 -15.70
N PHE A 138 -13.60 -2.21 -14.62
CA PHE A 138 -12.41 -3.04 -14.42
C PHE A 138 -12.19 -4.03 -15.57
N HIS A 139 -13.24 -4.77 -15.97
CA HIS A 139 -13.17 -5.70 -17.10
C HIS A 139 -12.73 -5.01 -18.39
N ARG A 140 -13.27 -3.83 -18.67
CA ARG A 140 -12.94 -3.05 -19.88
C ARG A 140 -11.49 -2.55 -19.83
N LEU A 141 -11.06 -2.01 -18.69
CA LEU A 141 -9.69 -1.55 -18.47
C LEU A 141 -8.69 -2.69 -18.63
N ASN A 142 -8.93 -3.81 -17.95
CA ASN A 142 -8.07 -4.97 -18.02
C ASN A 142 -7.97 -5.53 -19.45
N SER A 143 -9.10 -5.61 -20.16
CA SER A 143 -9.11 -6.05 -21.57
C SER A 143 -8.33 -5.09 -22.48
N THR A 144 -8.41 -3.78 -22.24
CA THR A 144 -7.71 -2.78 -23.06
C THR A 144 -6.22 -2.73 -22.76
N LEU A 145 -5.84 -2.81 -21.49
CA LEU A 145 -4.48 -2.57 -21.01
C LEU A 145 -3.64 -3.85 -20.91
N MET A 146 -4.27 -5.03 -20.89
CA MET A 146 -3.61 -6.33 -20.75
C MET A 146 -4.16 -7.40 -21.70
N GLY A 147 -5.22 -7.13 -22.45
CA GLY A 147 -5.77 -8.07 -23.43
C GLY A 147 -5.00 -8.04 -24.76
N LYS A 148 -5.02 -9.15 -25.49
CA LYS A 148 -4.42 -9.26 -26.84
C LYS A 148 -5.30 -8.66 -27.96
N GLY A 149 -6.28 -7.83 -27.62
CA GLY A 149 -7.29 -7.33 -28.58
C GLY A 149 -7.24 -5.82 -28.73
N SER A 150 -7.31 -5.34 -29.98
CA SER A 150 -7.58 -3.94 -30.29
C SER A 150 -9.08 -3.65 -30.05
N SER A 151 -9.49 -3.50 -28.81
CA SER A 151 -10.80 -2.92 -28.52
C SER A 151 -10.74 -1.42 -28.81
N GLU A 152 -11.66 -0.93 -29.65
CA GLU A 152 -11.83 0.50 -29.90
C GLU A 152 -11.95 1.28 -28.60
N LEU A 153 -11.15 2.35 -28.52
CA LEU A 153 -10.95 3.20 -27.36
C LEU A 153 -12.11 4.18 -27.21
N CYS A 154 -13.20 3.73 -26.59
CA CYS A 154 -14.33 4.60 -26.23
C CYS A 154 -14.51 4.66 -24.71
N TRP A 155 -13.52 5.20 -23.99
CA TRP A 155 -13.66 5.51 -22.57
C TRP A 155 -12.65 6.59 -22.14
N ASP A 156 -13.04 7.31 -21.08
CA ASP A 156 -12.22 8.37 -20.51
C ASP A 156 -11.18 7.75 -19.56
N LEU A 157 -9.90 7.88 -19.90
CA LEU A 157 -8.77 7.45 -19.05
C LEU A 157 -8.81 8.02 -17.64
N ASN A 158 -9.52 9.13 -17.44
CA ASN A 158 -9.68 9.74 -16.12
C ASN A 158 -10.57 8.88 -15.19
N GLU A 159 -11.36 7.94 -15.72
CA GLU A 159 -12.10 6.96 -14.90
C GLU A 159 -11.19 5.90 -14.26
N TYR A 160 -9.95 5.73 -14.72
CA TYR A 160 -8.98 4.78 -14.12
C TYR A 160 -8.75 5.07 -12.63
N GLY A 161 -8.89 6.34 -12.20
CA GLY A 161 -8.81 6.73 -10.79
C GLY A 161 -9.84 6.06 -9.87
N LYS A 162 -10.93 5.51 -10.41
CA LYS A 162 -11.92 4.72 -9.66
C LYS A 162 -11.42 3.31 -9.31
N ILE A 163 -10.43 2.81 -10.05
CA ILE A 163 -9.81 1.49 -9.83
C ILE A 163 -8.49 1.64 -9.09
N ASP A 164 -7.69 2.66 -9.40
CA ASP A 164 -6.44 2.96 -8.72
C ASP A 164 -6.34 4.46 -8.43
N ALA A 165 -6.53 4.81 -7.15
CA ALA A 165 -6.57 6.19 -6.67
C ALA A 165 -5.19 6.88 -6.72
N ARG A 166 -4.08 6.15 -6.89
CA ARG A 166 -2.74 6.71 -7.02
C ARG A 166 -2.37 7.01 -8.46
N ILE A 167 -2.78 6.16 -9.38
CA ILE A 167 -2.46 6.32 -10.80
C ILE A 167 -3.41 7.31 -11.48
N GLY A 168 -4.69 7.36 -11.09
CA GLY A 168 -5.65 8.33 -11.63
C GLY A 168 -5.15 9.79 -11.66
N PRO A 169 -4.65 10.33 -10.53
CA PRO A 169 -4.05 11.67 -10.49
C PRO A 169 -2.82 11.85 -11.39
N ILE A 170 -2.01 10.81 -11.59
CA ILE A 170 -0.86 10.85 -12.52
C ILE A 170 -1.38 11.01 -13.94
N LEU A 171 -2.41 10.26 -14.34
CA LEU A 171 -3.01 10.38 -15.67
C LEU A 171 -3.59 11.78 -15.92
N GLN A 172 -4.25 12.37 -14.92
CA GLN A 172 -4.75 13.75 -15.01
C GLN A 172 -3.60 14.76 -15.11
N ARG A 173 -2.51 14.55 -14.38
CA ARG A 173 -1.33 15.42 -14.45
C ARG A 173 -0.66 15.39 -15.82
N LEU A 174 -0.63 14.23 -16.47
CA LEU A 174 -0.11 14.10 -17.84
C LEU A 174 -0.93 14.90 -18.89
N GLU A 175 -2.19 15.24 -18.61
CA GLU A 175 -2.97 16.15 -19.48
C GLU A 175 -2.56 17.62 -19.33
N SER A 176 -2.09 18.00 -18.13
CA SER A 176 -1.96 19.40 -17.72
C SER A 176 -0.51 19.88 -17.59
N ASP A 177 0.46 18.96 -17.51
CA ASP A 177 1.87 19.24 -17.31
C ASP A 177 2.72 18.72 -18.50
N PRO A 178 2.97 19.56 -19.53
CA PRO A 178 3.72 19.15 -20.72
C PRO A 178 5.17 18.75 -20.45
N GLN A 179 5.79 19.27 -19.39
CA GLN A 179 7.15 18.89 -19.02
C GLN A 179 7.19 17.47 -18.45
N LEU A 180 6.19 17.12 -17.62
CA LEU A 180 6.08 15.76 -17.09
C LEU A 180 5.89 14.72 -18.20
N VAL A 181 5.17 15.06 -19.28
CA VAL A 181 4.95 14.15 -20.43
C VAL A 181 6.27 13.63 -21.00
N GLY A 182 7.28 14.51 -21.15
CA GLY A 182 8.60 14.11 -21.64
C GLY A 182 9.30 13.14 -20.69
N THR A 183 9.31 13.46 -19.39
CA THR A 183 9.94 12.64 -18.35
C THR A 183 9.24 11.29 -18.16
N MET A 184 7.92 11.24 -18.26
CA MET A 184 7.14 10.00 -18.20
C MET A 184 7.36 9.15 -19.46
N THR A 185 7.44 9.76 -20.64
CA THR A 185 7.75 9.06 -21.89
C THR A 185 9.14 8.41 -21.83
N GLU A 186 10.14 9.14 -21.31
CA GLU A 186 11.49 8.61 -21.06
C GLU A 186 11.44 7.38 -20.14
N PHE A 187 10.77 7.51 -18.98
CA PHE A 187 10.62 6.42 -18.02
C PHE A 187 9.97 5.17 -18.63
N LEU A 188 8.84 5.32 -19.33
CA LEU A 188 8.09 4.19 -19.89
C LEU A 188 8.88 3.48 -21.00
N ASN A 189 9.65 4.22 -21.80
CA ASN A 189 10.51 3.63 -22.82
C ASN A 189 11.67 2.84 -22.20
N HIS A 190 12.36 3.42 -21.21
CA HIS A 190 13.43 2.71 -20.50
C HIS A 190 12.90 1.47 -19.76
N TYR A 191 11.70 1.55 -19.18
CA TYR A 191 11.07 0.38 -18.58
C TYR A 191 10.73 -0.68 -19.63
N ARG A 192 10.17 -0.32 -20.78
CA ARG A 192 9.89 -1.28 -21.85
C ARG A 192 11.15 -2.02 -22.28
N ASP A 193 12.25 -1.30 -22.49
CA ASP A 193 13.54 -1.89 -22.87
C ASP A 193 14.07 -2.83 -21.78
N PHE A 194 14.01 -2.40 -20.52
CA PHE A 194 14.41 -3.22 -19.37
C PHE A 194 13.57 -4.50 -19.28
N TYR A 195 12.25 -4.39 -19.42
CA TYR A 195 11.34 -5.52 -19.39
C TYR A 195 11.63 -6.50 -20.53
N GLN A 196 11.82 -6.01 -21.76
CA GLN A 196 12.14 -6.87 -22.91
C GLN A 196 13.46 -7.63 -22.73
N LYS A 197 14.46 -7.03 -22.08
CA LYS A 197 15.75 -7.68 -21.80
C LYS A 197 15.71 -8.68 -20.65
N THR A 198 14.82 -8.50 -19.67
CA THR A 198 14.90 -9.22 -18.39
C THR A 198 13.65 -10.02 -18.01
N ASN A 199 12.50 -9.69 -18.60
CA ASN A 199 11.17 -10.13 -18.23
C ASN A 199 10.73 -9.73 -16.80
N ILE A 200 11.48 -8.85 -16.13
CA ILE A 200 11.22 -8.42 -14.75
C ILE A 200 10.20 -7.27 -14.73
N ILE A 201 9.17 -7.43 -13.91
CA ILE A 201 8.21 -6.37 -13.60
C ILE A 201 8.77 -5.57 -12.41
N LEU A 202 8.96 -4.27 -12.59
CA LEU A 202 9.42 -3.36 -11.54
C LEU A 202 8.38 -3.27 -10.42
N ASP A 203 8.86 -3.33 -9.17
CA ASP A 203 8.07 -3.16 -7.96
C ASP A 203 7.67 -1.69 -7.76
N ALA A 204 6.41 -1.39 -8.09
CA ALA A 204 5.75 -0.12 -7.78
C ALA A 204 4.85 -0.17 -6.53
N MET A 205 5.01 -1.16 -5.65
CA MET A 205 4.34 -1.18 -4.33
C MET A 205 5.18 -0.50 -3.25
N GLY A 206 6.51 -0.60 -3.37
CA GLY A 206 7.45 0.03 -2.43
C GLY A 206 7.40 1.55 -2.48
N PHE A 207 7.50 2.19 -1.31
CA PHE A 207 7.51 3.64 -1.19
C PHE A 207 8.79 4.25 -1.80
N GLU A 208 8.63 5.24 -2.67
CA GLU A 208 9.70 5.95 -3.38
C GLU A 208 10.60 5.02 -4.19
N ASN A 209 10.08 3.86 -4.60
CA ASN A 209 10.77 2.95 -5.50
C ASN A 209 10.87 3.55 -6.92
N ILE A 210 9.87 4.32 -7.34
CA ILE A 210 9.85 5.01 -8.64
C ILE A 210 9.39 6.45 -8.39
N LEU A 211 10.35 7.31 -8.08
CA LEU A 211 10.08 8.68 -7.65
C LEU A 211 10.17 9.66 -8.81
N PHE A 212 9.11 10.41 -9.07
CA PHE A 212 9.13 11.59 -9.94
C PHE A 212 9.23 12.85 -9.09
N PHE A 213 10.10 13.79 -9.48
CA PHE A 213 10.33 15.01 -8.72
C PHE A 213 10.76 16.16 -9.61
N GLN A 214 10.54 17.39 -9.16
CA GLN A 214 11.16 18.57 -9.76
C GLN A 214 12.49 18.85 -9.08
N ASP A 215 13.52 19.09 -9.88
CA ASP A 215 14.83 19.54 -9.39
C ASP A 215 14.81 21.01 -8.95
N GLU A 216 15.98 21.55 -8.61
CA GLU A 216 16.12 22.95 -8.16
C GLU A 216 15.77 23.97 -9.26
N GLN A 217 15.81 23.55 -10.53
CA GLN A 217 15.46 24.37 -11.70
C GLN A 217 13.96 24.27 -12.02
N GLY A 218 13.25 23.34 -11.38
CA GLY A 218 11.83 23.08 -11.61
C GLY A 218 11.55 22.04 -12.70
N ASP A 219 12.59 21.43 -13.26
CA ASP A 219 12.46 20.45 -14.35
C ASP A 219 12.10 19.07 -13.78
N TRP A 220 11.20 18.37 -14.45
CA TRP A 220 10.80 17.02 -14.06
C TRP A 220 11.91 16.01 -14.29
N GLN A 221 12.25 15.32 -13.22
CA GLN A 221 13.17 14.19 -13.18
C GLN A 221 12.46 12.96 -12.62
N PHE A 222 13.07 11.79 -12.81
CA PHE A 222 12.69 10.59 -12.08
C PHE A 222 13.91 9.84 -11.55
N LYS A 223 13.68 9.02 -10.53
CA LYS A 223 14.68 8.19 -9.85
C LYS A 223 14.11 6.80 -9.58
N ILE A 224 14.87 5.77 -9.95
CA ILE A 224 14.55 4.35 -9.75
C ILE A 224 15.34 3.81 -8.56
N GLY A 225 14.62 3.34 -7.54
CA GLY A 225 15.14 2.76 -6.31
C GLY A 225 15.17 1.22 -6.33
N SER A 226 14.74 0.60 -5.22
CA SER A 226 14.78 -0.86 -5.02
C SER A 226 13.64 -1.60 -5.72
N VAL A 227 13.60 -1.51 -7.05
CA VAL A 227 12.51 -1.99 -7.90
C VAL A 227 12.62 -3.45 -8.32
N ILE A 228 13.80 -4.07 -8.19
CA ILE A 228 13.99 -5.46 -8.58
C ILE A 228 13.55 -6.37 -7.44
N LYS A 229 12.50 -7.14 -7.68
CA LYS A 229 12.03 -8.22 -6.80
C LYS A 229 12.08 -9.54 -7.57
N HIS A 230 11.04 -10.34 -7.44
CA HIS A 230 10.91 -11.65 -8.05
C HIS A 230 9.81 -11.70 -9.11
N ASP A 231 9.09 -10.59 -9.29
CA ASP A 231 7.97 -10.46 -10.21
C ASP A 231 8.44 -10.50 -11.67
N THR A 232 7.91 -11.45 -12.43
CA THR A 232 8.21 -11.60 -13.86
C THR A 232 6.94 -11.81 -14.68
N GLY A 233 6.97 -11.38 -15.94
CA GLY A 233 5.83 -11.60 -16.83
C GLY A 233 5.58 -13.08 -17.13
N LYS A 234 6.67 -13.85 -17.33
CA LYS A 234 6.61 -15.28 -17.59
C LYS A 234 5.90 -16.01 -16.45
N TYR A 235 6.33 -15.79 -15.21
CA TYR A 235 5.70 -16.46 -14.08
C TYR A 235 4.26 -15.96 -13.86
N THR A 236 3.98 -14.69 -14.10
CA THR A 236 2.61 -14.17 -14.04
C THR A 236 1.71 -14.95 -15.00
N ASN A 237 2.13 -15.15 -16.25
CA ASN A 237 1.38 -15.96 -17.21
C ASN A 237 1.21 -17.41 -16.73
N GLU A 238 2.29 -18.05 -16.25
CA GLU A 238 2.24 -19.42 -15.73
C GLU A 238 1.25 -19.56 -14.57
N LEU A 239 1.25 -18.62 -13.62
CA LEU A 239 0.32 -18.62 -12.48
C LEU A 239 -1.14 -18.51 -12.95
N PHE A 240 -1.44 -17.62 -13.89
CA PHE A 240 -2.81 -17.48 -14.41
C PHE A 240 -3.22 -18.66 -15.32
N ASP A 241 -2.29 -19.30 -16.03
CA ASP A 241 -2.54 -20.55 -16.74
C ASP A 241 -2.91 -21.70 -15.80
N GLU A 242 -2.21 -21.82 -14.66
CA GLU A 242 -2.52 -22.80 -13.62
C GLU A 242 -3.90 -22.54 -12.98
N LEU A 243 -4.22 -21.29 -12.66
CA LEU A 243 -5.55 -20.90 -12.17
C LEU A 243 -6.67 -21.24 -13.16
N ARG A 244 -6.47 -20.95 -14.45
CA ARG A 244 -7.43 -21.30 -15.51
C ARG A 244 -7.58 -22.80 -15.72
N ALA A 245 -6.51 -23.56 -15.52
CA ALA A 245 -6.55 -25.02 -15.55
C ALA A 245 -7.26 -25.65 -14.33
N GLY A 246 -7.73 -24.83 -13.38
CA GLY A 246 -8.38 -25.28 -12.15
C GLY A 246 -7.42 -25.92 -11.15
N ARG A 247 -6.11 -25.66 -11.28
CA ARG A 247 -5.10 -26.19 -10.36
C ARG A 247 -5.02 -25.32 -9.11
N THR A 248 -4.77 -25.96 -7.97
CA THR A 248 -4.68 -25.26 -6.69
C THR A 248 -3.37 -24.49 -6.62
N VAL A 249 -3.46 -23.16 -6.48
CA VAL A 249 -2.34 -22.27 -6.25
C VAL A 249 -2.38 -21.80 -4.80
N ASP A 250 -1.28 -21.97 -4.06
CA ASP A 250 -1.19 -21.47 -2.68
C ASP A 250 -0.88 -19.97 -2.69
N LEU A 251 -1.92 -19.15 -2.55
CA LEU A 251 -1.81 -17.69 -2.48
C LEU A 251 -1.26 -17.19 -1.14
N ASN A 252 -1.03 -18.06 -0.15
CA ASN A 252 -0.30 -17.67 1.07
C ASN A 252 1.22 -17.63 0.84
N GLN A 253 1.71 -18.29 -0.22
CA GLN A 253 3.09 -18.14 -0.63
C GLN A 253 3.29 -16.72 -1.19
N PHE A 254 4.22 -15.96 -0.58
CA PHE A 254 4.52 -14.59 -0.96
C PHE A 254 4.72 -14.40 -2.47
N PHE A 255 5.40 -15.34 -3.12
CA PHE A 255 5.67 -15.31 -4.55
C PHE A 255 4.40 -15.34 -5.40
N ASN A 256 3.48 -16.27 -5.09
CA ASN A 256 2.20 -16.37 -5.79
C ASN A 256 1.33 -15.16 -5.51
N PHE A 257 1.36 -14.66 -4.27
CA PHE A 257 0.59 -13.49 -3.87
C PHE A 257 0.95 -12.26 -4.70
N THR A 258 2.24 -11.91 -4.84
CA THR A 258 2.62 -10.71 -5.61
C THR A 258 2.29 -10.86 -7.10
N HIS A 259 2.42 -12.06 -7.66
CA HIS A 259 2.05 -12.32 -9.06
C HIS A 259 0.55 -12.32 -9.29
N ALA A 260 -0.24 -12.70 -8.30
CA ALA A 260 -1.70 -12.69 -8.35
C ALA A 260 -2.29 -11.28 -8.20
N TYR A 261 -1.68 -10.44 -7.36
CA TYR A 261 -2.27 -9.15 -6.97
C TYR A 261 -1.46 -7.92 -7.41
N PHE A 262 -0.13 -7.93 -7.30
CA PHE A 262 0.70 -6.74 -7.58
C PHE A 262 1.10 -6.64 -9.05
N SER A 263 1.52 -7.76 -9.66
CA SER A 263 1.94 -7.78 -11.07
C SER A 263 0.84 -7.31 -12.03
N PRO A 264 -0.43 -7.75 -11.91
CA PRO A 264 -1.50 -7.28 -12.79
C PRO A 264 -1.75 -5.78 -12.66
N ALA A 265 -1.79 -5.26 -11.42
CA ALA A 265 -1.95 -3.85 -11.15
C ALA A 265 -0.78 -3.00 -11.69
N ASN A 266 0.47 -3.48 -11.53
CA ASN A 266 1.66 -2.83 -12.08
C ASN A 266 1.57 -2.72 -13.60
N ILE A 267 1.23 -3.82 -14.28
CA ILE A 267 1.13 -3.86 -15.74
C ILE A 267 0.04 -2.89 -16.23
N ARG A 268 -1.15 -2.92 -15.62
CA ARG A 268 -2.23 -1.98 -15.98
C ARG A 268 -1.82 -0.53 -15.78
N ALA A 269 -1.17 -0.21 -14.66
CA ALA A 269 -0.76 1.16 -14.36
C ALA A 269 0.21 1.72 -15.41
N VAL A 270 1.27 0.98 -15.75
CA VAL A 270 2.25 1.46 -16.74
C VAL A 270 1.67 1.51 -18.15
N ASN A 271 0.83 0.55 -18.50
CA ASN A 271 0.16 0.55 -19.80
C ASN A 271 -0.91 1.65 -19.90
N ALA A 272 -1.58 2.02 -18.80
CA ALA A 272 -2.49 3.15 -18.77
C ALA A 272 -1.74 4.47 -19.03
N CYS A 273 -0.57 4.65 -18.42
CA CYS A 273 0.27 5.81 -18.69
C CYS A 273 0.81 5.81 -20.13
N ALA A 274 1.24 4.66 -20.65
CA ALA A 274 1.68 4.55 -22.04
C ALA A 274 0.54 4.91 -23.02
N MET A 275 -0.65 4.36 -22.81
CA MET A 275 -1.83 4.66 -23.60
C MET A 275 -2.22 6.15 -23.52
N LYS A 276 -2.16 6.77 -22.33
CA LYS A 276 -2.41 8.22 -22.16
C LYS A 276 -1.48 9.07 -23.02
N LEU A 277 -0.24 8.61 -23.22
CA LEU A 277 0.79 9.28 -24.00
C LEU A 277 0.84 8.81 -25.46
N SER A 278 -0.12 7.98 -25.90
CA SER A 278 -0.15 7.38 -27.24
C SER A 278 1.12 6.59 -27.58
N LEU A 279 1.69 5.90 -26.58
CA LEU A 279 2.83 5.01 -26.71
C LEU A 279 2.37 3.54 -26.77
N GLU A 280 3.22 2.68 -27.35
CA GLU A 280 3.05 1.23 -27.25
C GLU A 280 3.03 0.78 -25.78
N PRO A 281 2.30 -0.29 -25.43
CA PRO A 281 2.32 -0.82 -24.06
C PRO A 281 3.75 -1.14 -23.60
N VAL A 282 4.01 -0.98 -22.30
CA VAL A 282 5.31 -1.29 -21.70
C VAL A 282 5.47 -2.81 -21.57
N ILE A 283 4.41 -3.50 -21.17
CA ILE A 283 4.35 -4.95 -21.03
C ILE A 283 3.15 -5.45 -21.84
N ASN A 284 3.38 -6.23 -22.89
CA ASN A 284 2.33 -6.62 -23.85
C ASN A 284 2.21 -8.15 -24.08
N ASP A 285 3.07 -8.93 -23.46
CA ASP A 285 3.13 -10.40 -23.55
C ASP A 285 2.47 -11.11 -22.35
N VAL A 286 2.01 -10.34 -21.35
CA VAL A 286 1.21 -10.85 -20.21
C VAL A 286 -0.28 -10.64 -20.49
N ALA A 287 -1.06 -11.72 -20.45
CA ALA A 287 -2.49 -11.69 -20.74
C ALA A 287 -3.31 -12.35 -19.61
N ILE A 288 -4.12 -11.54 -18.95
CA ILE A 288 -4.89 -11.94 -17.76
C ILE A 288 -6.37 -11.67 -18.01
N ASP A 289 -7.24 -12.63 -17.70
CA ASP A 289 -8.69 -12.45 -17.75
C ASP A 289 -9.15 -11.75 -16.46
N SER A 290 -9.96 -10.70 -16.60
CA SER A 290 -10.50 -9.99 -15.43
C SER A 290 -11.37 -10.86 -14.53
N ASN A 291 -11.99 -11.92 -15.06
CA ASN A 291 -12.76 -12.87 -14.26
C ASN A 291 -11.86 -13.69 -13.33
N ASP A 292 -10.61 -13.96 -13.72
CA ASP A 292 -9.65 -14.64 -12.85
C ASP A 292 -9.27 -13.73 -11.67
N LEU A 293 -9.03 -12.44 -11.95
CA LEU A 293 -8.75 -11.41 -10.94
C LEU A 293 -9.93 -11.20 -9.97
N LEU A 294 -11.17 -11.21 -10.48
CA LEU A 294 -12.37 -11.12 -9.64
C LEU A 294 -12.52 -12.35 -8.73
N LYS A 295 -12.23 -13.56 -9.24
CA LYS A 295 -12.23 -14.77 -8.38
C LYS A 295 -11.17 -14.65 -7.28
N LEU A 296 -9.99 -14.13 -7.60
CA LEU A 296 -8.91 -13.92 -6.63
C LEU A 296 -9.28 -12.90 -5.54
N SER A 297 -10.00 -11.83 -5.89
CA SER A 297 -10.46 -10.85 -4.88
C SER A 297 -11.47 -11.47 -3.92
N HIS A 298 -12.39 -12.32 -4.40
CA HIS A 298 -13.32 -13.03 -3.52
C HIS A 298 -12.68 -14.13 -2.68
N ALA A 299 -11.48 -14.61 -3.05
CA ALA A 299 -10.72 -15.62 -2.32
C ALA A 299 -9.92 -15.06 -1.12
N LEU A 300 -9.91 -13.74 -0.93
CA LEU A 300 -9.30 -13.09 0.23
C LEU A 300 -9.94 -13.58 1.55
N SER A 301 -9.18 -13.49 2.65
CA SER A 301 -9.68 -13.90 3.96
C SER A 301 -10.91 -13.08 4.35
N VAL A 302 -11.77 -13.61 5.21
CA VAL A 302 -12.95 -12.87 5.66
C VAL A 302 -12.56 -11.52 6.30
N PRO A 303 -11.51 -11.42 7.15
CA PRO A 303 -11.04 -10.12 7.66
C PRO A 303 -10.56 -9.15 6.57
N GLU A 304 -9.85 -9.62 5.55
CA GLU A 304 -9.41 -8.78 4.42
C GLU A 304 -10.62 -8.24 3.65
N ARG A 305 -11.62 -9.08 3.38
CA ARG A 305 -12.86 -8.66 2.73
C ARG A 305 -13.65 -7.67 3.58
N MET A 306 -13.83 -7.93 4.88
CA MET A 306 -14.47 -7.00 5.80
C MET A 306 -13.78 -5.62 5.81
N LEU A 307 -12.45 -5.59 5.81
CA LEU A 307 -11.69 -4.34 5.77
C LEU A 307 -11.93 -3.57 4.46
N ALA A 308 -12.00 -4.27 3.32
CA ALA A 308 -12.32 -3.63 2.05
C ALA A 308 -13.68 -2.90 2.11
N TYR A 309 -14.75 -3.59 2.54
CA TYR A 309 -16.06 -2.94 2.69
C TYR A 309 -16.04 -1.77 3.69
N ALA A 310 -15.39 -1.95 4.84
CA ALA A 310 -15.28 -0.91 5.86
C ALA A 310 -14.59 0.37 5.37
N ARG A 311 -13.53 0.26 4.56
CA ARG A 311 -12.82 1.42 3.96
C ARG A 311 -13.75 2.30 3.13
N HIS A 312 -14.73 1.69 2.47
CA HIS A 312 -15.72 2.40 1.64
C HIS A 312 -16.99 2.76 2.40
N GLY A 313 -17.03 2.53 3.72
CA GLY A 313 -18.18 2.85 4.57
C GLY A 313 -19.35 1.86 4.46
N ASP A 314 -19.16 0.70 3.82
CA ASP A 314 -20.17 -0.36 3.73
C ASP A 314 -20.11 -1.25 4.99
N PHE A 315 -20.65 -0.71 6.08
CA PHE A 315 -20.70 -1.41 7.36
C PHE A 315 -21.79 -2.49 7.41
N GLU A 316 -22.78 -2.45 6.50
CA GLU A 316 -23.79 -3.49 6.38
C GLU A 316 -23.15 -4.79 5.87
N SER A 317 -22.38 -4.72 4.78
CA SER A 317 -21.63 -5.88 4.27
C SER A 317 -20.56 -6.35 5.25
N THR A 318 -19.90 -5.41 5.94
CA THR A 318 -18.94 -5.73 7.01
C THR A 318 -19.59 -6.54 8.13
N ASP A 319 -20.74 -6.08 8.64
CA ASP A 319 -21.46 -6.73 9.74
C ASP A 319 -22.01 -8.10 9.33
N LYS A 320 -22.56 -8.19 8.11
CA LYS A 320 -23.01 -9.45 7.53
C LYS A 320 -21.88 -10.48 7.48
N LEU A 321 -20.72 -10.10 6.94
CA LEU A 321 -19.54 -10.99 6.89
C LEU A 321 -19.09 -11.41 8.29
N LEU A 322 -19.07 -10.48 9.25
CA LEU A 322 -18.71 -10.76 10.64
C LEU A 322 -19.66 -11.78 11.27
N CYS A 323 -20.97 -11.56 11.13
CA CYS A 323 -22.00 -12.41 11.72
C CYS A 323 -22.04 -13.80 11.07
N ASP A 324 -22.02 -13.87 9.73
CA ASP A 324 -22.10 -15.13 8.97
C ASP A 324 -20.89 -16.04 9.25
N ASN A 325 -19.73 -15.45 9.55
CA ASN A 325 -18.46 -16.19 9.70
C ASN A 325 -17.95 -16.24 11.15
N LYS A 326 -18.70 -15.74 12.13
CA LYS A 326 -18.26 -15.58 13.52
C LYS A 326 -17.63 -16.84 14.13
N SER A 327 -18.13 -18.02 13.79
CA SER A 327 -17.63 -19.31 14.31
C SER A 327 -16.29 -19.76 13.72
N THR A 328 -15.88 -19.18 12.59
CA THR A 328 -14.66 -19.53 11.85
C THR A 328 -13.55 -18.49 12.01
N LEU A 329 -13.90 -17.27 12.40
CA LEU A 329 -12.95 -16.17 12.59
C LEU A 329 -12.05 -16.40 13.80
N SER A 330 -10.78 -16.00 13.67
CA SER A 330 -9.79 -16.04 14.75
C SER A 330 -8.69 -14.99 14.53
N PHE A 331 -8.02 -14.60 15.60
CA PHE A 331 -6.75 -13.88 15.52
C PHE A 331 -5.66 -14.87 15.05
N SER A 332 -5.23 -14.76 13.81
CA SER A 332 -4.16 -15.55 13.20
C SER A 332 -3.02 -14.65 12.75
N LEU A 333 -1.83 -15.21 12.52
CA LEU A 333 -0.70 -14.45 11.97
C LEU A 333 -1.03 -13.77 10.64
N ARG A 334 -1.91 -14.38 9.83
CA ARG A 334 -2.30 -13.85 8.52
C ARG A 334 -3.14 -12.58 8.64
N ASP A 335 -4.11 -12.53 9.55
CA ASP A 335 -5.20 -11.56 9.48
C ASP A 335 -5.40 -10.72 10.75
N PHE A 336 -4.60 -10.92 11.81
CA PHE A 336 -4.79 -10.22 13.09
C PHE A 336 -4.83 -8.69 12.97
N TRP A 337 -4.10 -8.14 12.00
CA TRP A 337 -3.95 -6.71 11.76
C TRP A 337 -5.23 -6.06 11.19
N ALA A 338 -6.06 -6.81 10.46
CA ALA A 338 -7.24 -6.26 9.80
C ALA A 338 -8.28 -5.78 10.82
N TYR A 339 -8.40 -6.46 11.96
CA TYR A 339 -9.43 -6.17 12.95
C TYR A 339 -9.34 -4.78 13.58
N SER A 340 -8.12 -4.31 13.86
CA SER A 340 -7.91 -2.96 14.38
C SER A 340 -8.19 -1.90 13.32
N LEU A 341 -7.79 -2.15 12.06
CA LEU A 341 -8.04 -1.24 10.96
C LEU A 341 -9.53 -1.09 10.67
N ILE A 342 -10.29 -2.18 10.67
CA ILE A 342 -11.75 -2.12 10.52
C ILE A 342 -12.36 -1.22 11.61
N ALA A 343 -11.95 -1.38 12.86
CA ALA A 343 -12.45 -0.54 13.94
C ALA A 343 -12.07 0.94 13.78
N ASP A 344 -10.93 1.24 13.16
CA ASP A 344 -10.53 2.61 12.81
C ASP A 344 -11.43 3.17 11.71
N GLU A 345 -11.80 2.38 10.69
CA GLU A 345 -12.72 2.79 9.64
C GLU A 345 -14.11 3.17 10.21
N TYR A 346 -14.65 2.42 11.18
CA TYR A 346 -15.91 2.81 11.82
C TYR A 346 -15.81 4.21 12.47
N ILE A 347 -14.67 4.54 13.09
CA ILE A 347 -14.45 5.86 13.70
C ILE A 347 -14.30 6.93 12.62
N GLN A 348 -13.50 6.65 11.60
CA GLN A 348 -13.21 7.57 10.50
C GLN A 348 -14.48 7.96 9.74
N HIS A 349 -15.38 7.00 9.51
CA HIS A 349 -16.67 7.23 8.85
C HIS A 349 -17.78 7.69 9.80
N GLY A 350 -17.46 7.99 11.06
CA GLY A 350 -18.41 8.56 12.01
C GLY A 350 -19.61 7.66 12.34
N GLN A 351 -19.41 6.33 12.34
CA GLN A 351 -20.47 5.38 12.68
C GLN A 351 -20.94 5.55 14.12
N SER A 352 -22.17 5.10 14.39
CA SER A 352 -22.75 5.22 15.72
C SER A 352 -21.92 4.47 16.78
N PRO A 353 -21.88 4.96 18.04
CA PRO A 353 -21.22 4.25 19.13
C PRO A 353 -21.73 2.81 19.28
N GLU A 354 -23.02 2.57 19.02
CA GLU A 354 -23.65 1.27 19.09
C GLU A 354 -23.14 0.32 17.99
N ALA A 355 -22.93 0.81 16.76
CA ALA A 355 -22.38 0.01 15.66
C ALA A 355 -20.94 -0.42 15.96
N ILE A 356 -20.10 0.52 16.42
CA ILE A 356 -18.73 0.22 16.87
C ILE A 356 -18.74 -0.78 18.03
N LYS A 357 -19.66 -0.59 18.98
CA LYS A 357 -19.79 -1.47 20.14
C LYS A 357 -20.11 -2.90 19.69
N HIS A 358 -21.05 -3.07 18.76
CA HIS A 358 -21.42 -4.39 18.22
C HIS A 358 -20.20 -5.12 17.63
N TYR A 359 -19.44 -4.43 16.77
CA TYR A 359 -18.21 -4.96 16.19
C TYR A 359 -17.19 -5.35 17.26
N LEU A 360 -16.88 -4.45 18.20
CA LEU A 360 -15.89 -4.69 19.27
C LEU A 360 -16.32 -5.82 20.21
N ASP A 361 -17.61 -5.94 20.51
CA ASP A 361 -18.15 -7.01 21.35
C ASP A 361 -17.93 -8.39 20.75
N ILE A 362 -18.06 -8.52 19.42
CA ILE A 362 -17.80 -9.78 18.72
C ILE A 362 -16.30 -10.04 18.63
N VAL A 363 -15.55 -9.08 18.09
CA VAL A 363 -14.13 -9.27 17.74
C VAL A 363 -13.26 -9.51 18.97
N SER A 364 -13.50 -8.81 20.08
CA SER A 364 -12.74 -8.99 21.35
C SER A 364 -12.84 -10.42 21.94
N GLN A 365 -13.84 -11.19 21.53
CA GLN A 365 -14.11 -12.55 22.00
C GLN A 365 -13.55 -13.63 21.06
N LEU A 366 -13.08 -13.28 19.86
CA LEU A 366 -12.59 -14.27 18.89
C LEU A 366 -11.40 -15.07 19.45
N PRO A 367 -11.29 -16.36 19.11
CA PRO A 367 -10.17 -17.20 19.54
C PRO A 367 -8.83 -16.73 18.92
N ILE A 368 -7.70 -17.20 19.47
CA ILE A 368 -6.37 -17.02 18.88
C ILE A 368 -5.93 -18.35 18.26
N THR A 369 -5.38 -18.27 17.05
CA THR A 369 -4.59 -19.34 16.44
C THR A 369 -3.12 -18.95 16.53
N PHE A 370 -2.37 -19.59 17.43
CA PHE A 370 -0.97 -19.22 17.68
C PHE A 370 -0.05 -19.74 16.57
N PRO A 371 0.81 -18.89 15.98
CA PRO A 371 1.92 -19.35 15.15
C PRO A 371 3.00 -20.02 16.01
N GLU A 372 3.85 -20.82 15.38
CA GLU A 372 4.95 -21.53 16.07
C GLU A 372 6.05 -20.58 16.56
N ASN A 373 6.29 -19.48 15.85
CA ASN A 373 7.29 -18.48 16.20
C ASN A 373 6.82 -17.62 17.40
N GLU A 374 7.65 -17.52 18.44
CA GLU A 374 7.30 -16.80 19.69
C GLU A 374 7.09 -15.29 19.48
N GLU A 375 7.88 -14.64 18.64
CA GLU A 375 7.72 -13.21 18.34
C GLU A 375 6.40 -12.95 17.61
N ASP A 376 6.07 -13.78 16.62
CA ASP A 376 4.80 -13.70 15.90
C ASP A 376 3.60 -14.06 16.80
N ALA A 377 3.75 -15.05 17.68
CA ALA A 377 2.72 -15.41 18.66
C ALA A 377 2.42 -14.26 19.61
N LYS A 378 3.47 -13.56 20.05
CA LYS A 378 3.33 -12.34 20.83
C LYS A 378 2.61 -11.24 20.05
N ARG A 379 2.96 -11.00 18.78
CA ARG A 379 2.29 -9.98 17.94
C ARG A 379 0.79 -10.24 17.82
N VAL A 380 0.38 -11.49 17.60
CA VAL A 380 -1.04 -11.87 17.51
C VAL A 380 -1.76 -11.68 18.86
N LEU A 381 -1.11 -12.06 19.98
CA LEU A 381 -1.64 -11.88 21.33
C LEU A 381 -1.80 -10.40 21.70
N ASP A 382 -0.81 -9.58 21.38
CA ASP A 382 -0.81 -8.14 21.64
C ASP A 382 -1.96 -7.47 20.87
N ALA A 383 -2.18 -7.86 19.61
CA ALA A 383 -3.31 -7.35 18.82
C ALA A 383 -4.67 -7.70 19.42
N LYS A 384 -4.86 -8.94 19.88
CA LYS A 384 -6.11 -9.31 20.59
C LYS A 384 -6.29 -8.52 21.88
N THR A 385 -5.22 -8.32 22.63
CA THR A 385 -5.24 -7.56 23.88
C THR A 385 -5.64 -6.11 23.61
N ALA A 386 -5.04 -5.48 22.60
CA ALA A 386 -5.39 -4.13 22.17
C ALA A 386 -6.88 -4.01 21.78
N MET A 387 -7.44 -5.01 21.09
CA MET A 387 -8.87 -5.02 20.75
C MET A 387 -9.79 -5.12 21.98
N ARG A 388 -9.40 -5.89 23.01
CA ARG A 388 -10.12 -5.93 24.29
C ARG A 388 -10.03 -4.61 25.03
N ASP A 389 -8.86 -4.01 25.09
CA ASP A 389 -8.66 -2.72 25.74
C ASP A 389 -9.49 -1.63 25.07
N ARG A 390 -9.53 -1.63 23.73
CA ARG A 390 -10.38 -0.72 22.93
C ARG A 390 -11.86 -0.89 23.28
N GLN A 391 -12.34 -2.13 23.38
CA GLN A 391 -13.72 -2.42 23.80
C GLN A 391 -14.01 -1.88 25.22
N ILE A 392 -13.12 -2.11 26.19
CA ILE A 392 -13.27 -1.64 27.57
C ILE A 392 -13.35 -0.11 27.61
N VAL A 393 -12.45 0.57 26.90
CA VAL A 393 -12.44 2.04 26.82
C VAL A 393 -13.71 2.56 26.15
N HIS A 394 -14.17 1.93 25.07
CA HIS A 394 -15.40 2.30 24.37
C HIS A 394 -16.63 2.16 25.27
N ASN A 395 -16.78 1.02 25.96
CA ASN A 395 -17.88 0.79 26.90
C ASN A 395 -17.90 1.83 28.03
N LYS A 396 -16.73 2.17 28.60
CA LYS A 396 -16.62 3.23 29.63
C LYS A 396 -17.06 4.59 29.09
N LYS A 397 -16.67 4.94 27.86
CA LYS A 397 -17.08 6.20 27.22
C LYS A 397 -18.59 6.26 27.01
N MET A 398 -19.20 5.17 26.55
CA MET A 398 -20.65 5.09 26.39
C MET A 398 -21.39 5.23 27.72
N MET A 399 -20.98 4.49 28.76
CA MET A 399 -21.57 4.60 30.10
C MET A 399 -21.50 6.03 30.66
N LEU A 400 -20.34 6.68 30.56
CA LEU A 400 -20.16 8.07 30.99
C LEU A 400 -21.08 9.03 30.22
N HIS A 401 -21.22 8.83 28.91
CA HIS A 401 -22.10 9.65 28.09
C HIS A 401 -23.58 9.46 28.45
N ASP A 402 -24.01 8.23 28.76
CA ASP A 402 -25.36 7.95 29.23
C ASP A 402 -25.63 8.54 30.62
N GLU A 403 -24.65 8.47 31.53
CA GLU A 403 -24.69 9.15 32.83
C GLU A 403 -24.80 10.67 32.68
N LEU A 404 -24.03 11.27 31.77
CA LEU A 404 -24.10 12.71 31.50
C LEU A 404 -25.44 13.11 30.86
N LYS A 405 -25.94 12.34 29.89
CA LYS A 405 -27.27 12.57 29.30
C LYS A 405 -28.39 12.49 30.33
N THR A 406 -28.32 11.51 31.23
CA THR A 406 -29.34 11.36 32.28
C THR A 406 -29.22 12.42 33.37
N THR A 407 -28.02 12.91 33.67
CA THR A 407 -27.79 13.98 34.66
C THR A 407 -28.13 15.37 34.12
N LEU A 408 -27.71 15.69 32.89
CA LEU A 408 -28.02 16.96 32.21
C LEU A 408 -29.45 17.00 31.67
N GLY A 409 -30.01 15.87 31.21
CA GLY A 409 -31.40 15.77 30.78
C GLY A 409 -32.42 15.89 31.92
N LYS A 410 -32.00 15.62 33.16
CA LYS A 410 -32.75 15.94 34.39
C LYS A 410 -32.60 17.41 34.81
N SER A 411 -31.54 18.08 34.37
CA SER A 411 -31.35 19.53 34.50
C SER A 411 -32.02 20.26 33.32
N LYS A 412 -33.33 20.07 33.13
CA LYS A 412 -34.11 21.06 32.38
C LYS A 412 -33.91 22.40 33.09
N PHE A 413 -33.33 23.37 32.39
CA PHE A 413 -33.36 24.79 32.74
C PHE A 413 -34.80 25.19 33.12
N SER A 414 -35.12 25.14 34.41
CA SER A 414 -36.34 25.70 35.00
C SER A 414 -36.06 27.11 35.51
N PHE A 415 -35.33 27.93 34.74
CA PHE A 415 -34.92 29.25 35.21
C PHE A 415 -35.72 30.40 34.61
N TRP A 416 -36.58 30.18 33.60
CA TRP A 416 -37.46 31.22 33.07
C TRP A 416 -38.91 30.73 33.06
N SER A 417 -39.47 30.59 34.25
CA SER A 417 -40.90 30.79 34.46
C SER A 417 -41.07 32.18 35.07
N SER A 418 -41.47 33.15 34.25
CA SER A 418 -42.16 34.34 34.71
C SER A 418 -43.63 34.23 34.31
N PRO A 419 -44.55 34.76 35.15
CA PRO A 419 -45.93 34.35 35.17
C PRO A 419 -46.74 35.04 34.06
N THR A 420 -47.70 34.29 33.55
CA THR A 420 -48.86 34.77 32.78
C THR A 420 -49.51 35.97 33.46
N PRO A 421 -50.07 36.91 32.68
CA PRO A 421 -51.38 37.45 32.97
C PRO A 421 -52.39 36.92 31.95
N ALA A 422 -53.53 36.50 32.48
CA ALA A 422 -54.67 35.99 31.74
C ALA A 422 -55.52 37.12 31.14
N ASN A 423 -56.25 36.74 30.07
CA ASN A 423 -57.44 37.36 29.47
C ASN A 423 -57.18 38.66 28.69
N GLU A 424 -57.70 38.88 27.48
CA GLU A 424 -59.02 38.54 26.93
C GLU A 424 -58.97 38.23 25.41
N THR A 425 -59.90 37.40 24.95
CA THR A 425 -60.32 37.24 23.53
C THR A 425 -61.68 37.94 23.37
N PRO A 426 -62.31 38.10 22.18
CA PRO A 426 -61.85 37.97 20.78
C PRO A 426 -62.34 39.12 19.86
N SER A 427 -61.83 39.23 18.62
CA SER A 427 -62.63 39.75 17.49
C SER A 427 -62.00 39.44 16.13
N GLN A 428 -62.82 38.90 15.24
CA GLN A 428 -62.60 38.70 13.80
C GLN A 428 -62.36 40.05 13.09
N THR A 429 -61.72 40.03 11.90
CA THR A 429 -62.33 40.28 10.55
C THR A 429 -61.27 40.76 9.53
N GLU A 430 -61.25 40.08 8.38
CA GLU A 430 -60.93 40.51 7.00
C GLU A 430 -59.61 41.20 6.57
N THR A 431 -58.97 40.54 5.59
CA THR A 431 -58.57 41.02 4.24
C THR A 431 -58.23 42.51 4.02
N MET A 432 -57.00 42.79 3.52
CA MET A 432 -56.79 43.39 2.19
C MET A 432 -55.31 43.49 1.79
N THR A 433 -55.06 43.12 0.53
CA THR A 433 -53.91 43.39 -0.34
C THR A 433 -53.76 44.87 -0.75
N LEU A 434 -52.58 45.19 -1.33
CA LEU A 434 -52.10 46.39 -2.05
C LEU A 434 -51.10 47.22 -1.22
N ASN A 435 -49.86 47.51 -1.63
CA ASN A 435 -49.15 47.45 -2.92
C ASN A 435 -47.73 46.88 -2.73
#